data_AF-A0A4R6GEK4-F1
#
_entry.id   AF-A0A4R6GEK4-F1
#
_cell.length_a   1.000
_cell.length_b   1.000
_cell.length_c   1.000
_cell.angle_alpha   90.00
_cell.angle_beta   90.00
_cell.angle_gamma   90.00
#
_symmetry.space_group_name_H-M   'P 1'
#
loop_
_entity.id
_entity.type
_entity.pdbx_description
1 polymer ?
#
loop_
_entity_poly.entity_id
_entity_poly.type
_entity_poly.pdbx_seq_one_letter_code
_entity_poly.pdbx_strand_id
1 'polypeptide(L)' 'MDCAPCAYGLERGLKNMEGLESVKVSLNDGKAYLDLAKNNDLSLRQIQEEVNKNDFSAKKAEIVIKGTLVEQDGN' A
#
# COMPACT_ATOMS: atom_id res chain seq x y z
N MET A 1 -11.63 -8.88 4.66
CA MET A 1 -11.09 -8.47 3.34
C MET A 1 -11.64 -9.50 2.37
N ASP A 2 -12.92 -9.36 1.96
CA ASP A 2 -13.72 -10.52 1.50
C ASP A 2 -14.06 -10.48 0.02
N CYS A 3 -13.28 -9.75 -0.77
CA CYS A 3 -13.52 -9.55 -2.19
C CYS A 3 -12.23 -9.73 -2.97
N ALA A 4 -12.06 -10.91 -3.59
CA ALA A 4 -10.93 -11.22 -4.45
C ALA A 4 -10.70 -10.19 -5.58
N PRO A 5 -11.73 -9.73 -6.33
CA PRO A 5 -11.52 -8.70 -7.34
C PRO A 5 -11.13 -7.35 -6.74
N CYS A 6 -11.58 -7.03 -5.52
CA CYS A 6 -11.20 -5.80 -4.83
C CYS A 6 -9.73 -5.83 -4.39
N ALA A 7 -9.26 -6.97 -3.87
CA ALA A 7 -7.85 -7.13 -3.51
C ALA A 7 -6.93 -7.07 -4.73
N TYR A 8 -7.36 -7.66 -5.85
CA TYR A 8 -6.64 -7.55 -7.12
C TYR A 8 -6.57 -6.11 -7.63
N GLY A 9 -7.67 -5.36 -7.53
CA GLY A 9 -7.71 -3.93 -7.87
C GLY A 9 -6.74 -3.11 -7.02
N LEU A 10 -6.74 -3.36 -5.70
CA LEU A 10 -5.80 -2.72 -4.78
C LEU A 10 -4.34 -3.05 -5.10
N GLU A 11 -4.02 -4.32 -5.31
CA GLU A 11 -2.66 -4.76 -5.65
C GLU A 11 -2.16 -4.09 -6.94
N ARG A 12 -3.03 -4.00 -7.96
CA ARG A 12 -2.75 -3.28 -9.20
C ARG A 12 -2.50 -1.79 -8.97
N GLY A 13 -3.34 -1.12 -8.18
CA GLY A 13 -3.19 0.31 -7.87
C GLY A 13 -1.86 0.60 -7.19
N LEU A 14 -1.57 -0.14 -6.11
CA LEU A 14 -0.31 -0.03 -5.36
C LEU A 14 0.91 -0.35 -6.24
N LYS A 15 0.84 -1.39 -7.08
CA LYS A 15 1.96 -1.76 -7.96
C LYS A 15 2.30 -0.69 -9.02
N ASN A 16 1.39 0.24 -9.30
CA ASN A 16 1.65 1.36 -10.19
C ASN A 16 2.25 2.58 -9.48
N MET A 17 2.37 2.57 -8.15
CA MET A 17 3.00 3.68 -7.42
C MET A 17 4.52 3.64 -7.62
N GLU A 18 5.10 4.77 -7.97
CA GLU A 18 6.55 4.92 -8.10
C GLU A 18 7.22 4.89 -6.72
N GLY A 19 8.25 4.04 -6.58
CA GLY A 19 9.02 3.87 -5.35
C GLY A 19 8.65 2.61 -4.53
N LEU A 20 7.71 1.78 -4.99
CA LEU A 20 7.50 0.43 -4.48
C LEU A 20 8.36 -0.57 -5.27
N GLU A 21 9.11 -1.40 -4.55
CA GLU A 21 9.89 -2.50 -5.12
C GLU A 21 9.00 -3.75 -5.31
N SER A 22 8.12 -4.01 -4.33
CA SER A 22 7.20 -5.15 -4.37
C SER A 22 5.90 -4.85 -3.64
N VAL A 23 4.82 -5.46 -4.13
CA VAL A 23 3.47 -5.36 -3.57
C VAL A 23 2.87 -6.76 -3.52
N LYS A 24 2.32 -7.12 -2.36
CA LYS A 24 1.62 -8.39 -2.17
C LYS A 24 0.40 -8.19 -1.28
N VAL A 25 -0.78 -8.53 -1.80
CA VAL A 25 -2.02 -8.50 -1.01
C VAL A 25 -2.41 -9.91 -0.58
N SER A 26 -2.54 -10.14 0.72
CA SER A 26 -2.97 -11.42 1.29
C SER A 26 -4.40 -11.30 1.80
N LEU A 27 -5.33 -11.94 1.10
CA LEU A 27 -6.73 -12.09 1.52
C LEU A 27 -6.84 -12.92 2.81
N ASN A 28 -6.00 -13.97 2.92
CA ASN A 28 -5.98 -14.87 4.08
C ASN A 28 -5.60 -14.13 5.36
N ASP A 29 -4.59 -13.27 5.29
CA ASP A 29 -4.15 -12.47 6.46
C ASP A 29 -4.97 -11.18 6.62
N GLY A 30 -5.69 -10.76 5.58
CA GLY A 30 -6.30 -9.44 5.51
C GLY A 30 -5.27 -8.29 5.49
N LYS A 31 -4.05 -8.56 5.00
CA LYS A 31 -2.92 -7.61 5.02
C LYS A 31 -2.36 -7.33 3.63
N ALA A 32 -1.90 -6.10 3.44
CA ALA A 32 -1.11 -5.70 2.28
C ALA A 32 0.35 -5.53 2.73
N TYR A 33 1.25 -6.23 2.04
CA TYR A 33 2.69 -6.15 2.23
C TYR A 33 3.30 -5.30 1.14
N LEU A 34 4.00 -4.25 1.54
CA LEU A 34 4.61 -3.27 0.64
C LEU A 34 6.10 -3.19 0.96
N ASP A 35 6.92 -3.47 -0.04
CA ASP A 35 8.37 -3.28 0.03
C ASP A 35 8.73 -1.99 -0.70
N LEU A 36 9.34 -1.06 0.03
CA LEU A 36 9.76 0.23 -0.51
C LEU A 36 11.14 0.11 -1.16
N ALA A 37 11.32 0.78 -2.31
CA ALA A 37 12.61 0.87 -2.95
C ALA A 37 13.59 1.72 -2.09
N LYS A 38 14.89 1.42 -2.14
CA LYS A 38 15.90 2.12 -1.30
C LYS A 38 15.95 3.65 -1.50
N ASN A 39 15.63 4.12 -2.70
CA ASN A 39 15.48 5.54 -3.03
C ASN A 39 14.04 5.76 -3.48
N ASN A 40 13.15 6.02 -2.52
CA ASN A 40 11.76 6.33 -2.78
C ASN A 40 11.37 7.62 -2.04
N ASP A 41 10.47 8.38 -2.63
CA ASP A 41 9.81 9.55 -2.01
C ASP A 41 8.37 9.19 -1.60
N LEU A 42 8.10 7.92 -1.31
CA LEU A 42 6.77 7.43 -0.95
C LEU A 42 6.49 7.73 0.52
N SER A 43 5.49 8.58 0.72
CA SER A 43 4.94 8.85 2.05
C SER A 43 3.84 7.85 2.41
N LEU A 44 3.70 7.59 3.72
CA LEU A 44 2.57 6.84 4.28
C LEU A 44 1.21 7.39 3.83
N ARG A 45 1.12 8.71 3.70
CA ARG A 45 -0.09 9.41 3.25
C ARG A 45 -0.46 9.06 1.81
N GLN A 46 0.51 9.05 0.89
CA GLN A 46 0.26 8.66 -0.51
C GLN A 46 -0.23 7.21 -0.61
N ILE A 47 0.36 6.30 0.17
CA ILE A 47 -0.09 4.90 0.23
C ILE A 47 -1.54 4.84 0.74
N GLN A 48 -1.86 5.56 1.81
CA GLN A 48 -3.23 5.63 2.33
C GLN A 48 -4.23 6.23 1.34
N GLU A 49 -3.84 7.26 0.59
CA GLU A 49 -4.67 7.87 -0.45
C GLU A 49 -4.97 6.88 -1.57
N GLU A 50 -3.96 6.14 -2.05
CA GLU A 50 -4.14 5.14 -3.10
C GLU A 50 -5.05 3.98 -2.65
N VAL A 51 -4.89 3.52 -1.39
CA VAL A 51 -5.76 2.47 -0.83
C VAL A 51 -7.20 2.97 -0.73
N ASN A 52 -7.43 4.21 -0.29
CA ASN A 52 -8.78 4.80 -0.21
C ASN A 52 -9.41 5.05 -1.59
N LYS A 53 -8.60 5.38 -2.60
CA LYS A 53 -9.06 5.71 -3.96
C LYS A 53 -9.63 4.50 -4.70
N ASN A 54 -9.19 3.29 -4.36
CA ASN A 54 -9.61 2.07 -5.02
C ASN A 54 -10.94 1.49 -4.47
N ASP A 55 -11.75 2.28 -3.75
CA ASP A 55 -12.97 1.86 -3.03
C ASP A 55 -12.75 0.67 -2.07
N PHE A 56 -11.49 0.31 -1.86
CA PHE A 56 -11.10 -0.64 -0.86
C PHE A 56 -11.31 0.07 0.46
N SER A 57 -12.27 -0.41 1.25
CA SER A 57 -12.44 0.04 2.63
C SER A 57 -11.18 -0.32 3.43
N ALA A 58 -10.14 0.51 3.29
CA ALA A 58 -8.91 0.51 4.06
C ALA A 58 -9.18 0.56 5.57
N LYS A 59 -10.41 0.94 5.95
CA LYS A 59 -10.95 0.97 7.31
C LYS A 59 -10.69 -0.31 8.13
N LYS A 60 -10.29 -1.43 7.51
CA LYS A 60 -9.87 -2.66 8.21
C LYS A 60 -8.62 -3.36 7.63
N ALA A 61 -7.98 -2.79 6.62
CA ALA A 61 -6.82 -3.43 6.00
C ALA A 61 -5.55 -3.06 6.78
N GLU A 62 -4.85 -4.05 7.34
CA GLU A 62 -3.56 -3.81 7.97
C GLU A 62 -2.48 -3.69 6.89
N ILE A 63 -1.79 -2.55 6.85
CA ILE A 63 -0.69 -2.31 5.93
C ILE A 63 0.62 -2.58 6.67
N VAL A 64 1.40 -3.52 6.15
CA VAL A 64 2.72 -3.86 6.67
C VAL A 64 3.76 -3.37 5.67
N ILE A 65 4.48 -2.32 6.05
CA ILE A 65 5.53 -1.72 5.25
C ILE A 65 6.87 -2.26 5.74
N LYS A 66 7.69 -2.78 4.83
CA LYS A 66 9.07 -3.17 5.11
C LYS A 66 10.01 -2.26 4.32
N GLY A 67 10.84 -1.50 5.05
CA GLY A 67 11.79 -0.56 4.46
C GLY A 67 12.08 0.61 5.40
N THR A 68 12.89 1.55 4.91
CA THR A 68 13.12 2.83 5.58
C THR A 68 12.06 3.82 5.10
N LEU A 69 11.12 4.18 5.96
CA LEU A 69 10.21 5.29 5.74
C LEU A 69 10.96 6.58 6.07
N VAL A 70 11.00 7.53 5.14
CA VAL A 70 11.53 8.87 5.40
C VAL A 70 10.33 9.76 5.70
N GLU A 71 10.11 10.08 6.97
CA GLU A 71 9.17 11.12 7.36
C GLU A 71 9.74 12.46 6.89
N GLN A 72 9.25 12.97 5.76
CA GLN A 72 9.42 14.37 5.41
C GLN A 72 8.38 15.18 6.19
N ASP A 73 8.72 15.50 7.44
CA ASP A 73 8.09 16.58 8.20
C ASP A 73 8.46 17.90 7.49
N GLY A 74 7.58 18.33 6.57
CA GLY A 74 7.65 19.63 5.94
C GLY A 74 7.23 20.72 6.93
N ASN A 75 8.22 21.46 7.43
CA ASN A 75 8.08 22.72 8.17
C ASN A 75 7.54 23.85 7.29
#